data_AF-A0A085WKU2-F1
#
_entry.id   AF-A0A085WKU2-F1
#
_cell.length_a   1.000
_cell.length_b   1.000
_cell.length_c   1.000
_cell.angle_alpha   90.00
_cell.angle_beta   90.00
_cell.angle_gamma   90.00
#
_symmetry.space_group_name_H-M   'P 1'
#
loop_
_entity.id
_entity.type
_entity.pdbx_description
1 polymer ?
#
loop_
_entity_poly.entity_id
_entity_poly.type
_entity_poly.pdbx_seq_one_letter_code
_entity_poly.pdbx_strand_id
1 'polypeptide(L)'
;MFDPSGNDPISPALQDLLKLFGQELATVKFPELDRAVLEEAAERVKDKAAELAQAQAALEAARQALYESQEALLQKGQRALAYARIFAEEDAELSAKLDSISLPRPVRKALRAEGAPVLEAPSAQGEENAPRRRGRPPKARTSAPLFAEGASPELIAAVEAESANGTLHTA
;
A
#
# COMPACT_ATOMS: atom_id res chain seq x y z
N MET A 1 -12.24 19.52 -9.53
CA MET A 1 -11.39 18.51 -8.88
C MET A 1 -11.57 17.25 -9.73
N PHE A 2 -10.54 16.83 -10.46
CA PHE A 2 -10.58 15.59 -11.25
C PHE A 2 -10.35 14.43 -10.27
N ASP A 3 -11.25 13.45 -10.29
CA ASP A 3 -11.27 12.38 -9.29
C ASP A 3 -10.33 11.25 -9.73
N PRO A 4 -9.20 10.99 -9.02
CA PRO A 4 -8.21 9.99 -9.43
C PRO A 4 -8.66 8.55 -9.18
N SER A 5 -9.84 8.34 -8.60
CA SER A 5 -10.29 7.03 -8.12
C SER A 5 -11.60 6.55 -8.79
N GLY A 6 -12.08 7.27 -9.82
CA GLY A 6 -13.39 7.09 -10.47
C GLY A 6 -13.33 6.97 -12.00
N ASN A 7 -12.28 6.30 -12.48
CA ASN A 7 -12.11 5.52 -13.72
C ASN A 7 -12.43 6.08 -15.12
N ASP A 8 -12.75 7.36 -15.29
CA ASP A 8 -12.78 7.94 -16.63
C ASP A 8 -12.04 9.30 -16.64
N PRO A 9 -11.02 9.49 -17.51
CA PRO A 9 -10.29 10.75 -17.60
C PRO A 9 -11.14 11.92 -18.13
N ILE A 10 -12.34 11.62 -18.62
CA ILE A 10 -13.32 12.58 -19.13
C ILE A 10 -14.35 12.87 -18.04
N SER A 11 -14.59 14.16 -17.78
CA SER A 11 -15.58 14.58 -16.78
C SER A 11 -16.99 14.07 -17.15
N PRO A 12 -17.82 13.72 -16.16
CA PRO A 12 -19.16 13.18 -16.42
C PRO A 12 -20.03 14.12 -17.27
N ALA A 13 -19.92 15.44 -17.05
CA ALA A 13 -20.63 16.43 -17.86
C ALA A 13 -20.24 16.40 -19.35
N LEU A 14 -18.97 16.14 -19.68
CA LEU A 14 -18.52 15.98 -21.06
C LEU A 14 -19.00 14.66 -21.67
N GLN A 15 -19.11 13.60 -20.87
CA GLN A 15 -19.69 12.35 -21.33
C GLN A 15 -21.18 12.50 -21.66
N ASP A 16 -21.92 13.25 -20.83
CA ASP A 16 -23.33 13.52 -21.10
C ASP A 16 -23.51 14.42 -22.33
N LEU A 17 -22.59 15.36 -22.56
CA LEU A 17 -22.54 16.11 -23.82
C LEU A 17 -22.31 15.20 -25.03
N LEU A 18 -21.35 14.28 -24.96
CA LEU A 18 -21.11 13.30 -26.04
C LEU A 18 -22.35 12.44 -26.32
N LYS A 19 -23.07 12.01 -25.28
CA LYS A 19 -24.34 11.27 -25.45
C LYS A 19 -25.41 12.12 -26.13
N LEU A 20 -25.53 13.40 -25.76
CA LEU A 20 -26.49 14.34 -26.37
C LEU A 20 -26.19 14.55 -27.87
N PHE A 21 -24.91 14.70 -28.22
CA PHE A 21 -24.45 14.74 -29.62
C PHE A 21 -24.71 13.43 -30.37
N GLY A 22 -24.71 12.30 -29.67
CA GLY A 22 -25.03 10.99 -30.21
C GLY A 22 -26.52 10.69 -30.39
N GLN A 23 -27.40 11.45 -29.73
CA GLN A 23 -28.84 11.20 -29.68
C GLN A 23 -29.65 12.36 -30.29
N GLU A 24 -29.81 13.46 -29.55
CA GLU A 24 -30.72 14.55 -29.91
C GLU A 24 -30.16 15.47 -30.98
N LEU A 25 -28.83 15.66 -31.00
CA LEU A 25 -28.15 16.52 -31.98
C LEU A 25 -27.56 15.74 -33.15
N ALA A 26 -27.86 14.44 -33.30
CA ALA A 26 -27.31 13.59 -34.35
C ALA A 26 -27.62 14.10 -35.77
N THR A 27 -28.74 14.81 -35.93
CA THR A 27 -29.20 15.37 -37.22
C THR A 27 -28.60 16.75 -37.50
N VAL A 28 -28.01 17.42 -36.50
CA VAL A 28 -27.46 18.77 -36.63
C VAL A 28 -25.96 18.68 -36.89
N LYS A 29 -25.53 19.12 -38.08
CA LYS A 29 -24.11 19.18 -38.45
C LYS A 29 -23.56 20.58 -38.18
N PHE A 30 -22.72 20.70 -37.16
CA PHE A 30 -21.90 21.89 -36.97
C PHE A 30 -20.61 21.76 -37.78
N PRO A 31 -20.13 22.83 -38.45
CA PRO A 31 -19.00 22.76 -39.38
C PRO A 31 -17.70 22.19 -38.80
N GLU A 32 -17.41 22.43 -37.51
CA GLU A 32 -16.18 21.97 -36.83
C GLU A 32 -16.46 21.06 -35.62
N LEU A 33 -17.73 20.87 -35.26
CA LEU A 33 -18.16 20.26 -34.00
C LEU A 33 -19.22 19.20 -34.27
N ASP A 34 -18.78 18.09 -34.86
CA ASP A 34 -19.63 16.92 -35.05
C ASP A 34 -19.31 15.85 -33.99
N ARG A 35 -20.23 14.90 -33.83
CA ARG A 35 -20.08 13.76 -32.94
C ARG A 35 -18.74 13.05 -33.12
N ALA A 36 -18.35 12.79 -34.37
CA ALA A 36 -17.10 12.10 -34.69
C ALA A 36 -15.87 12.86 -34.18
N VAL A 37 -15.86 14.19 -34.28
CA VAL A 37 -14.73 15.02 -33.81
C VAL A 37 -14.63 14.99 -32.28
N LEU A 38 -15.78 15.05 -31.61
CA LEU A 38 -15.83 15.00 -30.14
C LEU A 38 -15.48 13.60 -29.61
N GLU A 39 -15.90 12.53 -30.27
CA GLU A 39 -15.51 11.15 -29.95
C GLU A 39 -14.01 10.93 -30.16
N GLU A 40 -13.42 11.39 -31.27
CA GLU A 40 -11.97 11.32 -31.51
C GLU A 40 -11.17 12.14 -30.47
N ALA A 41 -11.67 13.31 -30.07
CA ALA A 41 -11.06 14.09 -29.00
C ALA A 41 -11.14 13.36 -27.64
N ALA A 42 -12.27 12.70 -27.35
CA ALA A 42 -12.45 11.90 -26.16
C ALA A 42 -11.51 10.68 -26.12
N GLU A 43 -11.36 9.96 -27.22
CA GLU A 43 -10.41 8.85 -27.37
C GLU A 43 -8.97 9.32 -27.14
N ARG A 44 -8.56 10.44 -27.75
CA ARG A 44 -7.22 11.03 -27.51
C ARG A 44 -6.96 11.38 -26.04
N VAL A 45 -7.97 11.82 -25.30
CA VAL A 45 -7.85 12.07 -23.85
C VAL A 45 -7.68 10.75 -23.09
N LYS A 46 -8.41 9.69 -23.48
CA LYS A 46 -8.27 8.36 -22.88
C LYS A 46 -6.90 7.76 -23.13
N ASP A 47 -6.39 7.85 -24.35
CA ASP A 47 -5.05 7.36 -24.70
C ASP A 47 -3.96 8.06 -23.88
N LYS A 48 -4.01 9.40 -23.82
CA LYS A 48 -3.07 10.18 -22.99
C LYS A 48 -3.18 9.86 -21.51
N ALA A 49 -4.38 9.58 -21.01
CA ALA A 49 -4.55 9.17 -19.62
C ALA A 49 -3.96 7.78 -19.36
N ALA A 50 -4.08 6.85 -20.31
CA ALA A 50 -3.44 5.54 -20.22
C ALA A 50 -1.91 5.65 -20.25
N GLU A 51 -1.34 6.48 -21.13
CA GLU A 51 0.09 6.78 -21.17
C GLU A 51 0.58 7.38 -19.83
N LEU A 52 -0.19 8.32 -19.26
CA LEU A 52 0.10 8.92 -17.96
C LEU A 52 0.10 7.86 -16.86
N ALA A 53 -0.91 6.99 -16.80
CA ALA A 53 -1.00 5.92 -15.82
C ALA A 53 0.19 4.95 -15.91
N GLN A 54 0.61 4.59 -17.13
CA GLN A 54 1.80 3.77 -17.35
C GLN A 54 3.08 4.46 -16.87
N ALA A 55 3.24 5.75 -17.19
CA ALA A 55 4.39 6.53 -16.75
C ALA A 55 4.43 6.68 -15.22
N GLN A 56 3.27 6.85 -14.56
CA GLN A 56 3.17 6.87 -13.10
C GLN A 56 3.56 5.54 -12.48
N ALA A 57 3.07 4.43 -13.01
CA ALA A 57 3.45 3.10 -12.53
C ALA A 57 4.97 2.86 -12.68
N ALA A 58 5.57 3.28 -13.80
CA ALA A 58 7.02 3.21 -14.01
C ALA A 58 7.79 4.11 -13.02
N LEU A 59 7.27 5.30 -12.72
CA LEU A 59 7.85 6.22 -11.75
C LEU A 59 7.85 5.60 -10.34
N GLU A 60 6.71 5.05 -9.91
CA GLU A 60 6.58 4.37 -8.63
C GLU A 60 7.53 3.18 -8.51
N ALA A 61 7.64 2.36 -9.55
CA ALA A 61 8.60 1.26 -9.61
C ALA A 61 10.05 1.76 -9.51
N ALA A 62 10.41 2.84 -10.22
CA ALA A 62 11.74 3.43 -10.17
C ALA A 62 12.07 4.00 -8.79
N ARG A 63 11.09 4.63 -8.12
CA ARG A 63 11.25 5.12 -6.73
C ARG A 63 11.51 3.97 -5.76
N GLN A 64 10.77 2.87 -5.91
CA GLN A 64 10.95 1.69 -5.07
C GLN A 64 12.33 1.06 -5.30
N ALA A 65 12.75 0.88 -6.55
CA ALA A 65 14.07 0.36 -6.88
C ALA A 65 15.21 1.26 -6.35
N LEU A 66 15.03 2.58 -6.44
CA LEU A 66 15.97 3.55 -5.87
C LEU A 66 16.05 3.39 -4.34
N TYR A 67 14.93 3.29 -3.65
CA TYR A 67 14.90 3.09 -2.20
C TYR A 67 15.63 1.80 -1.80
N GLU A 68 15.34 0.69 -2.46
CA GLU A 68 16.02 -0.60 -2.24
C GLU A 68 17.52 -0.52 -2.48
N SER A 69 17.94 0.16 -3.54
CA SER A 69 19.37 0.35 -3.84
C SER A 69 20.08 1.19 -2.77
N GLN A 70 19.41 2.21 -2.23
CA GLN A 70 19.94 3.04 -1.16
C GLN A 70 20.04 2.27 0.15
N GLU A 71 19.04 1.46 0.50
CA GLU A 71 19.12 0.58 1.67
C GLU A 71 20.26 -0.43 1.55
N ALA A 72 20.41 -1.07 0.38
CA ALA A 72 21.50 -2.00 0.12
C ALA A 72 22.87 -1.33 0.24
N LEU A 73 23.00 -0.10 -0.27
CA LEU A 73 24.23 0.69 -0.15
C LEU A 73 24.52 1.05 1.32
N LEU A 74 23.51 1.47 2.09
CA LEU A 74 23.66 1.79 3.50
C LEU A 74 24.10 0.57 4.32
N GLN A 75 23.52 -0.60 4.08
CA GLN A 75 23.93 -1.84 4.75
C GLN A 75 25.39 -2.19 4.44
N LYS A 76 25.80 -2.09 3.16
CA LYS A 76 27.20 -2.32 2.76
C LYS A 76 28.13 -1.28 3.39
N GLY A 77 27.75 0.00 3.38
CA GLY A 77 28.51 1.09 3.98
C GLY A 77 28.73 0.90 5.48
N GLN A 78 27.71 0.43 6.21
CA GLN A 78 27.85 0.14 7.64
C GLN A 78 28.79 -1.04 7.92
N ARG A 79 28.70 -2.11 7.12
CA ARG A 79 29.63 -3.25 7.23
C ARG A 79 31.06 -2.82 6.89
N ALA A 80 31.23 -2.02 5.83
CA ALA A 80 32.53 -1.48 5.44
C ALA A 80 33.12 -0.59 6.54
N LEU A 81 32.31 0.27 7.16
CA LEU A 81 32.75 1.12 8.27
C LEU A 81 33.16 0.26 9.48
N ALA A 82 32.41 -0.79 9.80
CA ALA A 82 32.79 -1.71 10.87
C ALA A 82 34.13 -2.42 10.60
N TYR A 83 34.36 -2.90 9.37
CA TYR A 83 35.65 -3.49 8.99
C TYR A 83 36.79 -2.46 8.99
N ALA A 84 36.53 -1.25 8.51
CA ALA A 84 37.51 -0.17 8.54
C ALA A 84 37.91 0.19 9.97
N ARG A 85 36.96 0.16 10.92
CA ARG A 85 37.25 0.39 12.34
C ARG A 85 38.15 -0.67 12.96
N ILE A 86 37.94 -1.95 12.64
CA ILE A 86 38.81 -3.05 13.10
C ILE A 86 40.21 -2.91 12.50
N PHE A 87 40.30 -2.55 11.21
CA PHE A 87 41.59 -2.31 10.55
C PHE A 87 42.33 -1.10 11.14
N ALA A 88 41.60 -0.05 11.51
CA ALA A 88 42.17 1.17 12.08
C ALA A 88 42.46 1.09 13.58
N GLU A 89 42.31 -0.07 14.23
CA GLU A 89 42.60 -0.24 15.65
C GLU A 89 44.08 0.03 15.98
N GLU A 90 44.97 -0.26 15.02
CA GLU A 90 46.41 -0.01 15.14
C GLU A 90 46.83 1.40 14.69
N ASP A 91 45.91 2.20 14.11
CA ASP A 91 46.16 3.55 13.59
C ASP A 91 45.17 4.58 14.18
N ALA A 92 45.66 5.34 15.17
CA ALA A 92 44.89 6.35 15.90
C ALA A 92 44.42 7.52 15.02
N GLU A 93 45.13 7.85 13.94
CA GLU A 93 44.72 8.92 13.03
C GLU A 93 43.61 8.45 12.08
N LEU A 94 43.66 7.18 11.65
CA LEU A 94 42.67 6.58 10.77
C LEU A 94 41.34 6.34 11.49
N SER A 95 41.38 5.90 12.74
CA SER A 95 40.18 5.71 13.58
C SER A 95 39.44 7.03 13.83
N ALA A 96 40.15 8.12 14.16
CA ALA A 96 39.55 9.44 14.34
C ALA A 96 38.83 9.94 13.06
N LYS A 97 39.38 9.65 11.88
CA LYS A 97 38.73 9.98 10.59
C LYS A 97 37.47 9.14 10.36
N LEU A 98 37.49 7.86 10.68
CA LEU A 98 36.32 6.97 10.53
C LEU A 98 35.19 7.31 11.49
N ASP A 99 35.50 7.79 12.70
CA ASP A 99 34.48 8.19 13.67
C ASP A 99 33.78 9.51 13.32
N SER A 100 34.40 10.36 12.50
CA SER A 100 33.74 11.52 11.92
C SER A 100 32.66 11.15 10.88
N ILE A 101 32.74 9.94 10.31
CA ILE A 101 31.80 9.45 9.30
C ILE A 101 30.62 8.78 10.01
N SER A 102 29.53 9.52 10.21
CA SER A 102 28.30 8.97 10.78
C SER A 102 27.28 8.67 9.67
N LEU A 103 27.12 7.38 9.34
CA LEU A 103 26.03 6.92 8.48
C LEU A 103 24.71 6.87 9.28
N PRO A 104 23.56 7.19 8.66
CA PRO A 104 22.27 7.05 9.33
C PRO A 104 22.09 5.61 9.79
N ARG A 105 21.89 5.43 11.10
CA ARG A 105 21.68 4.10 11.68
C ARG A 105 20.37 3.56 11.12
N PRO A 106 20.31 2.28 10.69
CA PRO A 106 19.05 1.71 10.28
C PRO A 106 18.18 1.69 11.53
N VAL A 107 17.06 2.42 11.48
CA VAL A 107 16.04 2.33 12.51
C VAL A 107 15.47 0.93 12.37
N ARG A 108 16.10 -0.04 13.04
CA ARG A 108 15.42 -1.27 13.39
C ARG A 108 14.20 -0.78 14.15
N LYS A 109 13.01 -0.90 13.54
CA LYS A 109 11.74 -0.93 14.29
C LYS A 109 11.88 -2.11 15.24
N ALA A 110 12.57 -1.89 16.35
CA ALA A 110 12.47 -2.72 17.51
C ALA A 110 11.01 -2.63 17.91
N LEU A 111 10.31 -3.75 17.72
CA LEU A 111 9.13 -4.08 18.48
C LEU A 111 9.47 -3.74 19.94
N ARG A 112 8.97 -2.61 20.46
CA ARG A 112 8.99 -2.37 21.90
C ARG A 112 8.05 -3.42 22.48
N ALA A 113 8.63 -4.53 22.90
CA ALA A 113 8.08 -5.33 23.97
C ALA A 113 8.12 -4.46 25.23
N GLU A 114 6.94 -4.25 25.79
CA GLU A 114 6.65 -3.74 27.13
C GLU A 114 7.55 -4.38 28.21
N GLY A 115 7.97 -3.56 29.20
CA GLY A 115 8.69 -4.01 30.40
C GLY A 115 9.49 -2.91 31.12
N ALA A 116 8.80 -2.13 31.96
CA ALA A 116 9.23 -0.98 32.78
C ALA A 116 10.22 -1.32 33.95
N PRO A 117 10.53 -0.45 34.96
CA PRO A 117 10.29 1.00 35.15
C PRO A 117 11.52 1.78 35.72
N VAL A 118 11.61 3.11 35.52
CA VAL A 118 12.18 4.04 36.53
C VAL A 118 11.43 5.37 36.45
N LEU A 119 10.99 5.79 37.64
CA LEU A 119 10.30 7.03 37.99
C LEU A 119 11.20 8.25 37.71
N GLU A 120 10.62 9.34 37.20
CA GLU A 120 10.66 10.66 37.85
C GLU A 120 9.82 11.67 37.06
N ALA A 121 8.92 12.34 37.79
CA ALA A 121 8.09 13.44 37.31
C ALA A 121 8.92 14.73 37.20
N PRO A 122 8.40 15.74 36.46
CA PRO A 122 7.98 16.90 37.22
C PRO A 122 6.58 17.38 36.87
N SER A 123 5.98 17.94 37.92
CA SER A 123 4.66 18.54 38.07
C SER A 123 4.30 19.57 36.99
N ALA A 124 3.12 19.40 36.40
CA ALA A 124 2.36 20.46 35.76
C ALA A 124 0.88 20.33 36.13
N GLN A 125 0.52 21.18 37.10
CA GLN A 125 -0.76 21.82 37.39
C GLN A 125 -1.92 21.57 36.41
N GLY A 126 -3.11 21.32 36.98
CA GLY A 126 -4.39 21.50 36.28
C GLY A 126 -5.48 20.53 36.73
N GLU A 127 -5.98 20.70 37.95
CA GLU A 127 -7.29 20.17 38.32
C GLU A 127 -8.40 20.83 37.46
N GLU A 128 -9.53 20.13 37.38
CA GLU A 128 -10.87 20.70 37.13
C GLU A 128 -11.33 20.86 35.67
N ASN A 129 -11.93 19.79 35.11
CA ASN A 129 -13.32 19.89 34.63
C ASN A 129 -13.96 18.56 34.16
N ALA A 130 -15.15 18.31 34.72
CA ALA A 130 -16.35 17.79 34.05
C ALA A 130 -16.66 16.27 34.00
N PRO A 131 -17.96 15.91 34.09
CA PRO A 131 -18.44 14.78 34.88
C PRO A 131 -18.69 13.49 34.08
N ARG A 132 -18.64 12.36 34.81
CA ARG A 132 -18.92 10.99 34.36
C ARG A 132 -20.30 10.88 33.68
N ARG A 133 -20.33 10.99 32.36
CA ARG A 133 -21.50 10.67 31.54
C ARG A 133 -21.73 9.15 31.52
N ARG A 134 -22.64 8.71 32.40
CA ARG A 134 -23.47 7.52 32.19
C ARG A 134 -24.08 7.57 30.79
N GLY A 135 -23.77 6.59 29.95
CA GLY A 135 -24.31 6.56 28.59
C GLY A 135 -23.62 5.64 27.59
N ARG A 136 -22.78 4.68 28.00
CA ARG A 136 -22.31 3.63 27.09
C ARG A 136 -22.66 2.25 27.63
N PRO A 137 -23.63 1.53 27.03
CA PRO A 137 -23.92 0.15 27.38
C PRO A 137 -22.67 -0.73 27.13
N PRO A 138 -22.43 -1.75 27.97
CA PRO A 138 -21.20 -2.51 27.97
C PRO A 138 -21.00 -3.33 26.69
N LYS A 139 -19.71 -3.46 26.33
CA LYS A 139 -19.17 -4.22 25.22
C LYS A 139 -19.58 -5.70 25.34
N ALA A 140 -20.51 -6.16 24.49
CA ALA A 140 -20.76 -7.57 24.30
C ALA A 140 -19.49 -8.23 23.76
N ARG A 141 -18.82 -9.02 24.59
CA ARG A 141 -17.81 -9.98 24.15
C ARG A 141 -18.57 -11.13 23.48
N THR A 142 -18.64 -11.14 22.17
CA THR A 142 -18.94 -12.37 21.42
C THR A 142 -17.69 -13.22 21.44
N SER A 143 -17.46 -13.92 22.55
CA SER A 143 -16.55 -15.06 22.59
C SER A 143 -17.21 -16.18 21.79
N ALA A 144 -16.83 -16.33 20.52
CA ALA A 144 -17.11 -17.55 19.78
C ALA A 144 -16.42 -18.71 20.53
N PRO A 145 -17.14 -19.78 20.92
CA PRO A 145 -16.50 -21.00 21.36
C PRO A 145 -15.89 -21.66 20.12
N LEU A 146 -14.59 -21.45 19.90
CA LEU A 146 -13.80 -22.08 18.83
C LEU A 146 -13.46 -23.56 19.14
N PHE A 147 -14.25 -24.21 20.00
CA PHE A 147 -14.11 -25.62 20.40
C PHE A 147 -15.47 -26.23 20.79
N ALA A 148 -16.52 -25.95 20.02
CA ALA A 148 -17.72 -26.77 20.04
C ALA A 148 -17.76 -27.63 18.77
N GLU A 149 -18.08 -28.90 18.98
CA GLU A 149 -18.25 -29.98 18.01
C GLU A 149 -16.98 -30.59 17.42
N GLY A 150 -16.68 -31.80 17.92
CA GLY A 150 -15.67 -32.69 17.40
C GLY A 150 -15.88 -32.94 15.91
N ALA A 151 -14.88 -32.53 15.12
CA ALA A 151 -14.61 -33.10 13.83
C ALA A 151 -14.34 -34.60 14.01
N SER A 152 -15.38 -35.41 13.83
CA SER A 152 -15.26 -36.84 13.63
C SER A 152 -14.44 -37.09 12.35
N PRO A 153 -13.43 -37.97 12.38
CA PRO A 153 -12.47 -38.16 11.30
C PRO A 153 -13.04 -38.90 10.07
N GLU A 154 -14.36 -39.00 9.91
CA GLU A 154 -14.98 -39.72 8.79
C GLU A 154 -15.28 -38.86 7.56
N LEU A 155 -15.34 -37.52 7.68
CA LEU A 155 -15.64 -36.65 6.53
C LEU A 155 -14.40 -36.34 5.66
N ILE A 156 -13.18 -36.61 6.14
CA ILE A 156 -11.96 -36.45 5.33
C ILE A 156 -11.76 -37.67 4.40
N ALA A 157 -12.22 -38.86 4.79
CA ALA A 157 -12.09 -40.06 3.97
C ALA A 157 -13.11 -40.15 2.80
N ALA A 158 -14.23 -39.43 2.89
CA ALA A 158 -15.27 -39.47 1.85
C ALA A 158 -14.96 -38.58 0.62
N VAL A 159 -14.04 -37.62 0.73
CA VAL A 159 -13.66 -36.75 -0.40
C VAL A 159 -12.54 -37.36 -1.27
N GLU A 160 -11.78 -38.34 -0.76
CA GLU A 160 -10.71 -39.01 -1.52
C GLU A 160 -11.19 -40.20 -2.38
N ALA A 161 -12.42 -40.68 -2.19
CA ALA A 161 -12.97 -41.82 -2.93
C ALA A 161 -13.76 -41.46 -4.21
N GLU A 162 -14.05 -40.17 -4.44
CA GLU A 162 -14.84 -39.70 -5.60
C GLU A 162 -13.98 -39.03 -6.69
N SER A 163 -12.73 -39.48 -6.86
CA SER A 163 -11.88 -39.17 -8.04
C SER A 163 -11.30 -40.41 -8.72
N ALA A 164 -11.78 -41.61 -8.37
CA ALA A 164 -11.30 -42.88 -8.92
C ALA A 164 -12.31 -43.63 -9.80
N ASN A 165 -13.30 -42.93 -10.38
CA ASN A 165 -14.18 -43.49 -11.40
C ASN A 165 -14.10 -42.71 -12.72
N GLY A 166 -12.87 -42.60 -13.23
CA GLY A 166 -12.59 -42.25 -14.61
C GLY A 166 -12.69 -43.51 -15.48
N THR A 167 -13.84 -43.64 -16.13
CA THR A 167 -14.23 -44.63 -17.13
C THR A 167 -13.12 -44.93 -18.15
N LEU A 168 -12.69 -46.19 -18.21
CA LEU A 168 -12.03 -46.78 -19.38
C LEU A 168 -13.08 -47.25 -20.40
N HIS A 169 -12.67 -47.30 -21.67
CA HIS A 169 -13.37 -47.68 -22.92
C HIS A 169 -13.92 -46.50 -23.74
N THR A 170 -13.33 -46.17 -24.89
CA THR A 170 -13.37 -47.03 -26.09
C THR A 170 -12.30 -46.62 -27.12
N ALA A 171 -11.55 -47.61 -27.63
CA ALA A 171 -10.87 -47.61 -28.93
C ALA A 171 -10.85 -49.06 -29.43
#